data_AF-X1GEH3-F1
#
_entry.id   AF-X1GEH3-F1
#
_cell.length_a   1.000
_cell.length_b   1.000
_cell.length_c   1.000
_cell.angle_alpha   90.00
_cell.angle_beta   90.00
_cell.angle_gamma   90.00
#
_symmetry.space_group_name_H-M   'P 1'
#
loop_
_entity.id
_entity.type
_entity.pdbx_description
1 polymer ?
#
loop_
_entity_poly.entity_id
_entity_poly.type
_entity_poly.pdbx_seq_one_letter_code
_entity_poly.pdbx_strand_id
1 'polypeptide(L)'
;MSDIGALALVKYEYTDKSGWKVRPGLITSEYLNDYQVTFITKEVDKYKDENTSIIIDNNDLAAGRLKRKSIVRTHKTFWIEKRQCKRVGTLKTEVTDKILRLNEKYFVHTYYEFAHKQSPFIPGKSPINYAGRVYDEKEIQAAVEASLDFWLTEGRFTRQFQTELAAIIGVEHALMVNSGSSANLLAVSALTSHLLGDRRLKPGDEVITVAAGFPTTLNPIIQNGLVP
;
A
#
# COMPACT_ATOMS: atom_id res chain seq x y z
N MET A 1 -1.21 8.89 -27.38
CA MET A 1 -1.22 9.38 -25.98
C MET A 1 -2.32 8.64 -25.26
N SER A 2 -2.05 8.19 -24.03
CA SER A 2 -3.07 7.49 -23.24
C SER A 2 -4.20 8.44 -22.85
N ASP A 3 -5.43 7.94 -22.81
CA ASP A 3 -6.59 8.67 -22.30
C ASP A 3 -6.91 8.35 -20.83
N ILE A 4 -6.03 7.63 -20.12
CA ILE A 4 -6.16 7.43 -18.67
C ILE A 4 -6.21 8.80 -17.96
N GLY A 5 -7.18 8.99 -17.06
CA GLY A 5 -7.46 10.27 -16.41
C GLY A 5 -8.41 11.18 -17.18
N ALA A 6 -8.79 10.83 -18.42
CA ALA A 6 -9.77 11.59 -19.18
C ALA A 6 -11.20 11.32 -18.70
N LEU A 7 -12.00 12.39 -18.65
CA LEU A 7 -13.44 12.30 -18.46
C LEU A 7 -14.10 12.11 -19.83
N ALA A 8 -14.94 11.09 -19.94
CA ALA A 8 -15.70 10.80 -21.15
C ALA A 8 -17.19 10.71 -20.85
N LEU A 9 -18.02 11.24 -21.74
CA LEU A 9 -19.44 10.93 -21.77
C LEU A 9 -19.62 9.53 -22.34
N VAL A 10 -20.25 8.67 -21.54
CA VAL A 10 -20.52 7.27 -21.84
C VAL A 10 -22.00 6.97 -21.61
N LYS A 11 -22.54 6.06 -22.43
CA LYS A 11 -23.91 5.56 -22.26
C LYS A 11 -23.92 4.52 -21.15
N TYR A 12 -24.53 4.86 -20.03
CA TYR A 12 -24.78 3.93 -18.93
C TYR A 12 -26.14 3.29 -19.11
N GLU A 13 -26.18 1.98 -19.29
CA GLU A 13 -27.42 1.22 -19.21
C GLU A 13 -27.96 1.22 -17.78
N TYR A 14 -29.28 1.32 -17.64
CA TYR A 14 -29.92 1.10 -16.36
C TYR A 14 -29.85 -0.38 -15.99
N THR A 15 -29.74 -0.69 -14.69
CA THR A 15 -29.60 -2.06 -14.19
C THR A 15 -30.79 -2.95 -14.57
N ASP A 16 -31.97 -2.36 -14.74
CA ASP A 16 -33.20 -3.01 -15.19
C ASP A 16 -33.33 -3.11 -16.72
N LYS A 17 -32.32 -2.65 -17.48
CA LYS A 17 -32.30 -2.57 -18.94
C LYS A 17 -33.43 -1.74 -19.56
N SER A 18 -34.11 -0.90 -18.77
CA SER A 18 -35.20 -0.04 -19.24
C SER A 18 -34.74 1.06 -20.22
N GLY A 19 -33.43 1.26 -20.35
CA GLY A 19 -32.84 2.24 -21.26
C GLY A 19 -31.41 2.58 -20.86
N TRP A 20 -30.97 3.75 -21.31
CA TRP A 20 -29.63 4.26 -21.01
C TRP A 20 -29.65 5.75 -20.70
N LYS A 21 -28.58 6.20 -20.05
CA LYS A 21 -28.32 7.62 -19.81
C LYS A 21 -26.87 7.93 -20.08
N VAL A 22 -26.62 8.99 -20.85
CA VAL A 22 -25.27 9.52 -21.02
C VAL A 22 -24.86 10.23 -19.73
N ARG A 23 -23.76 9.78 -19.13
CA ARG A 23 -23.15 10.44 -17.96
C ARG A 23 -21.64 10.50 -18.13
N PRO A 24 -20.95 11.38 -17.40
CA PRO A 24 -19.50 11.33 -17.31
C PRO A 24 -19.05 10.03 -16.65
N GLY A 25 -17.96 9.47 -17.16
CA GLY A 25 -17.16 8.42 -16.54
C GLY A 25 -15.68 8.80 -16.63
N LEU A 26 -14.86 8.21 -15.77
CA LEU A 26 -13.42 8.38 -15.80
C LEU A 26 -12.77 7.19 -16.51
N ILE A 27 -11.95 7.45 -17.52
CA ILE A 27 -11.14 6.39 -18.14
C ILE A 27 -9.98 6.06 -17.18
N THR A 28 -9.92 4.81 -16.71
CA THR A 28 -8.91 4.34 -15.75
C THR A 28 -7.98 3.28 -16.33
N SER A 29 -8.36 2.64 -17.43
CA SER A 29 -7.50 1.76 -18.20
C SER A 29 -7.93 1.74 -19.66
N GLU A 30 -7.07 1.21 -20.51
CA GLU A 30 -7.36 1.02 -21.92
C GLU A 30 -6.69 -0.25 -22.43
N TYR A 31 -7.38 -0.96 -23.33
CA TYR A 31 -6.84 -2.14 -23.98
C TYR A 31 -7.41 -2.21 -25.39
N LEU A 32 -6.51 -2.23 -26.39
CA LEU A 32 -6.89 -2.19 -27.81
C LEU A 32 -7.91 -1.07 -28.11
N ASN A 33 -9.13 -1.45 -28.50
CA ASN A 33 -10.23 -0.56 -28.88
C ASN A 33 -11.23 -0.31 -27.76
N ASP A 34 -10.91 -0.70 -26.52
CA ASP A 34 -11.78 -0.51 -25.36
C ASP A 34 -11.14 0.39 -24.31
N TYR A 35 -11.98 1.15 -23.63
CA TYR A 35 -11.67 1.83 -22.39
C TYR A 35 -12.30 1.07 -21.23
N GLN A 36 -11.54 0.92 -20.14
CA GLN A 36 -12.14 0.66 -18.85
C GLN A 36 -12.57 1.99 -18.24
N VAL A 37 -13.85 2.10 -17.93
CA VAL A 37 -14.46 3.32 -17.41
C VAL A 37 -14.94 3.10 -15.99
N THR A 38 -14.48 3.98 -15.10
CA THR A 38 -14.90 4.07 -13.70
C THR A 38 -16.10 5.00 -13.58
N PHE A 39 -17.10 4.57 -12.80
CA PHE A 39 -18.36 5.29 -12.64
C PHE A 39 -18.19 6.63 -11.89
N ILE A 40 -18.85 7.67 -12.41
CA ILE A 40 -19.01 8.97 -11.75
C ILE A 40 -20.49 9.25 -11.49
N THR A 41 -20.80 9.82 -10.34
CA THR A 41 -22.16 10.26 -10.00
C THR A 41 -22.17 11.60 -9.27
N LYS A 42 -23.28 12.33 -9.36
CA LYS A 42 -23.51 13.58 -8.60
C LYS A 42 -24.04 13.35 -7.19
N GLU A 43 -24.37 12.11 -6.84
CA GLU A 43 -24.94 11.70 -5.55
C GLU A 43 -23.85 11.64 -4.48
N VAL A 44 -23.18 12.77 -4.23
CA VAL A 44 -22.02 12.86 -3.33
C VAL A 44 -22.42 12.45 -1.91
N ASP A 45 -23.52 12.97 -1.37
CA ASP A 45 -23.96 12.68 0.00
C ASP A 45 -24.26 11.21 0.25
N LYS A 46 -24.64 10.46 -0.80
CA LYS A 46 -24.93 9.03 -0.70
C LYS A 46 -23.67 8.18 -0.56
N TYR A 47 -22.55 8.61 -1.14
CA TYR A 47 -21.36 7.78 -1.31
C TYR A 47 -20.08 8.38 -0.70
N LYS A 48 -20.18 9.56 -0.07
CA LYS A 48 -19.03 10.27 0.54
C LYS A 48 -18.28 9.46 1.60
N ASP A 49 -18.98 8.54 2.27
CA ASP A 49 -18.43 7.70 3.34
C ASP A 49 -17.97 6.32 2.83
N GLU A 50 -18.09 6.02 1.52
CA GLU A 50 -17.53 4.80 0.95
C GLU A 50 -16.00 4.91 0.84
N ASN A 51 -15.27 3.97 1.45
CA ASN A 51 -13.81 3.90 1.40
C ASN A 51 -13.22 3.68 -0.01
N THR A 52 -14.06 3.44 -1.01
CA THR A 52 -13.69 3.25 -2.42
C THR A 52 -14.17 4.40 -3.30
N SER A 53 -14.48 5.55 -2.71
CA SER A 53 -15.03 6.70 -3.40
C SER A 53 -14.19 7.96 -3.20
N ILE A 54 -14.01 8.74 -4.27
CA ILE A 54 -13.25 9.99 -4.27
C ILE A 54 -14.13 11.11 -4.83
N ILE A 55 -14.31 12.15 -4.03
CA ILE A 55 -15.04 13.35 -4.43
C ILE A 55 -14.14 14.17 -5.37
N ILE A 56 -14.70 14.64 -6.48
CA ILE A 56 -14.03 15.51 -7.45
C ILE A 56 -14.87 16.75 -7.76
N ASP A 57 -14.21 17.88 -8.00
CA ASP A 57 -14.81 19.10 -8.50
C ASP A 57 -13.97 19.78 -9.60
N ASN A 58 -14.28 21.04 -9.94
CA ASN A 58 -13.59 21.73 -11.03
C ASN A 58 -12.12 22.08 -10.70
N ASN A 59 -11.74 22.12 -9.42
CA ASN A 59 -10.35 22.36 -9.02
C ASN A 59 -9.47 21.13 -9.25
N ASP A 60 -10.07 19.95 -9.42
CA ASP A 60 -9.39 18.69 -9.69
C ASP A 60 -9.16 18.43 -11.19
N LEU A 61 -9.64 19.34 -12.06
CA LEU A 61 -9.51 19.22 -13.51
C LEU A 61 -8.25 19.92 -14.02
N ALA A 62 -7.53 19.25 -14.91
CA ALA A 62 -6.51 19.87 -15.75
C ALA A 62 -7.15 20.54 -16.98
N ALA A 63 -8.25 19.99 -17.48
CA ALA A 63 -9.00 20.54 -18.61
C ALA A 63 -10.48 20.15 -18.56
N GLY A 64 -11.33 20.99 -19.18
CA GLY A 64 -12.77 20.77 -19.24
C GLY A 64 -13.52 21.34 -18.04
N ARG A 65 -14.77 20.91 -17.84
CA ARG A 65 -15.63 21.41 -16.76
C ARG A 65 -16.61 20.34 -16.28
N LEU A 66 -16.74 20.22 -14.96
CA LEU A 66 -17.81 19.48 -14.31
C LEU A 66 -18.98 20.43 -14.00
N LYS A 67 -20.20 20.02 -14.40
CA LYS A 67 -21.41 20.81 -14.12
C LYS A 67 -21.75 20.88 -12.63
N ARG A 68 -21.36 19.86 -11.86
CA ARG A 68 -21.61 19.72 -10.42
C ARG A 68 -20.45 18.98 -9.77
N LYS A 69 -20.23 19.23 -8.49
CA LYS A 69 -19.41 18.36 -7.64
C LYS A 69 -19.90 16.92 -7.80
N SER A 70 -18.97 16.01 -7.97
CA SER A 70 -19.25 14.62 -8.30
C SER A 70 -18.38 13.69 -7.45
N ILE A 71 -18.69 12.40 -7.48
CA ILE A 71 -17.94 11.38 -6.79
C ILE A 71 -17.65 10.22 -7.74
N VAL A 72 -16.37 9.80 -7.75
CA VAL A 72 -15.85 8.67 -8.52
C VAL A 72 -15.90 7.45 -7.63
N ARG A 73 -16.56 6.36 -8.07
CA ARG A 73 -16.67 5.10 -7.32
C ARG A 73 -15.67 4.11 -7.90
N THR A 74 -14.47 4.04 -7.33
CA THR A 74 -13.29 3.40 -7.94
C THR A 74 -13.44 1.89 -8.10
N HIS A 75 -14.21 1.23 -7.24
CA HIS A 75 -14.52 -0.20 -7.37
C HIS A 75 -15.49 -0.53 -8.51
N LYS A 76 -16.23 0.46 -9.02
CA LYS A 76 -17.29 0.25 -10.01
C LYS A 76 -16.78 0.62 -11.40
N THR A 77 -16.35 -0.39 -12.15
CA THR A 77 -15.80 -0.24 -13.50
C THR A 77 -16.53 -1.12 -14.53
N PHE A 78 -16.39 -0.79 -15.80
CA PHE A 78 -16.88 -1.58 -16.93
C PHE A 78 -16.06 -1.26 -18.19
N TRP A 79 -16.09 -2.14 -19.18
CA TRP A 79 -15.42 -1.94 -20.47
C TRP A 79 -16.40 -1.42 -21.52
N ILE A 80 -15.93 -0.52 -22.37
CA ILE A 80 -16.71 0.04 -23.48
C ILE A 80 -15.79 0.44 -24.64
N GLU A 81 -16.26 0.25 -25.88
CA GLU A 81 -15.49 0.63 -27.06
C GLU A 81 -15.19 2.14 -27.10
N LYS A 82 -13.97 2.49 -27.50
CA LYS A 82 -13.47 3.87 -27.56
C LYS A 82 -14.38 4.80 -28.36
N ARG A 83 -14.95 4.33 -29.48
CA ARG A 83 -15.86 5.11 -30.35
C ARG A 83 -17.16 5.54 -29.67
N GLN A 84 -17.55 4.88 -28.58
CA GLN A 84 -18.76 5.20 -27.82
C GLN A 84 -18.51 6.25 -26.72
N CYS A 85 -17.26 6.65 -26.54
CA CYS A 85 -16.83 7.64 -25.56
C CYS A 85 -16.61 8.98 -26.23
N LYS A 86 -17.24 10.05 -25.70
CA LYS A 86 -16.92 11.43 -26.09
C LYS A 86 -16.17 12.13 -24.97
N ARG A 87 -14.89 12.43 -25.19
CA ARG A 87 -14.05 13.15 -24.22
C ARG A 87 -14.63 14.54 -23.91
N VAL A 88 -14.62 14.91 -22.63
CA VAL A 88 -15.16 16.18 -22.11
C VAL A 88 -14.25 16.90 -21.12
N GLY A 89 -13.18 16.27 -20.68
CA GLY A 89 -12.21 16.86 -19.77
C GLY A 89 -11.12 15.88 -19.37
N THR A 90 -10.25 16.31 -18.48
CA THR A 90 -9.14 15.52 -17.94
C THR A 90 -8.91 15.91 -16.49
N LEU A 91 -8.78 14.93 -15.60
CA LEU A 91 -8.39 15.16 -14.21
C LEU A 91 -6.90 15.49 -14.13
N LYS A 92 -6.51 16.19 -13.07
CA LYS A 92 -5.09 16.36 -12.74
C LYS A 92 -4.45 15.01 -12.43
N THR A 93 -3.14 14.92 -12.62
CA THR A 93 -2.37 13.68 -12.47
C THR A 93 -2.46 13.13 -11.05
N GLU A 94 -2.35 13.98 -10.04
CA GLU A 94 -2.41 13.60 -8.62
C GLU A 94 -3.77 13.03 -8.21
N VAL A 95 -4.87 13.52 -8.81
CA VAL A 95 -6.22 13.02 -8.54
C VAL A 95 -6.43 11.68 -9.26
N THR A 96 -5.92 11.57 -10.48
CA THR A 96 -5.95 10.32 -11.25
C THR A 96 -5.17 9.22 -10.56
N ASP A 97 -3.95 9.50 -10.10
CA ASP A 97 -3.11 8.56 -9.34
C ASP A 97 -3.83 8.05 -8.09
N LYS A 98 -4.42 8.95 -7.29
CA LYS A 98 -5.21 8.57 -6.11
C LYS A 98 -6.37 7.63 -6.45
N ILE A 99 -7.06 7.86 -7.57
CA ILE A 99 -8.16 7.00 -8.02
C ILE A 99 -7.68 5.63 -8.45
N LEU A 100 -6.59 5.56 -9.23
CA LEU A 100 -6.01 4.30 -9.68
C LEU A 100 -5.51 3.47 -8.50
N ARG A 101 -4.79 4.07 -7.55
CA ARG A 101 -4.34 3.40 -6.31
C ARG A 101 -5.51 2.85 -5.50
N LEU A 102 -6.62 3.58 -5.40
CA LEU A 102 -7.79 3.11 -4.69
C LEU A 102 -8.52 1.97 -5.44
N ASN A 103 -8.46 1.97 -6.77
CA ASN A 103 -8.95 0.87 -7.59
C ASN A 103 -8.12 -0.41 -7.38
N GLU A 104 -6.79 -0.30 -7.38
CA GLU A 104 -5.88 -1.42 -7.07
C GLU A 104 -6.13 -1.98 -5.67
N LYS A 105 -6.29 -1.11 -4.66
CA LYS A 105 -6.60 -1.51 -3.28
C LYS A 105 -7.84 -2.41 -3.19
N TYR A 106 -8.87 -2.10 -3.97
CA TYR A 106 -10.11 -2.89 -4.03
C TYR A 106 -9.88 -4.27 -4.67
N PHE A 107 -9.12 -4.35 -5.76
CA PHE A 107 -8.81 -5.63 -6.40
C PHE A 107 -7.89 -6.50 -5.55
N VAL A 108 -6.93 -5.91 -4.83
CA VAL A 108 -6.11 -6.62 -3.84
C VAL A 108 -6.97 -7.24 -2.74
N HIS A 109 -7.93 -6.48 -2.19
CA HIS A 109 -8.88 -7.03 -1.21
C HIS A 109 -9.68 -8.20 -1.77
N THR A 110 -10.19 -8.07 -3.00
CA THR A 110 -10.94 -9.15 -3.68
C THR A 110 -10.08 -10.41 -3.83
N TYR A 111 -8.81 -10.25 -4.20
CA TYR A 111 -7.89 -11.38 -4.34
C TYR A 111 -7.53 -12.01 -2.98
N TYR A 112 -7.34 -11.20 -1.93
CA TYR A 112 -7.12 -11.70 -0.57
C TYR A 112 -8.27 -12.60 -0.11
N GLU A 113 -9.51 -12.14 -0.27
CA GLU A 113 -10.71 -12.90 0.11
C GLU A 113 -10.81 -14.25 -0.62
N PHE A 114 -10.37 -14.30 -1.88
CA PHE A 114 -10.38 -15.52 -2.70
C PHE A 114 -9.22 -16.48 -2.37
N ALA A 115 -7.98 -15.96 -2.26
CA ALA A 115 -6.77 -16.78 -2.27
C ALA A 115 -6.10 -16.94 -0.90
N HIS A 116 -6.31 -16.01 0.03
CA HIS A 116 -5.54 -15.92 1.28
C HIS A 116 -6.39 -16.03 2.55
N LYS A 117 -7.69 -15.79 2.46
CA LYS A 117 -8.60 -15.91 3.60
C LYS A 117 -8.52 -17.31 4.22
N GLN A 118 -8.25 -17.36 5.52
CA GLN A 118 -8.10 -18.63 6.21
C GLN A 118 -9.40 -19.42 6.23
N SER A 119 -9.29 -20.72 5.97
CA SER A 119 -10.40 -21.65 6.15
C SER A 119 -10.65 -21.90 7.64
N PRO A 120 -11.90 -22.18 8.05
CA PRO A 120 -12.20 -22.58 9.42
C PRO A 120 -11.39 -23.80 9.86
N PHE A 121 -11.01 -23.83 11.14
CA PHE A 121 -10.33 -24.97 11.74
C PHE A 121 -11.20 -26.23 11.73
N ILE A 122 -10.62 -27.37 11.34
CA ILE A 122 -11.26 -28.68 11.36
C ILE A 122 -10.48 -29.61 12.30
N PRO A 123 -11.07 -30.03 13.44
CA PRO A 123 -10.43 -30.96 14.38
C PRO A 123 -9.94 -32.23 13.68
N GLY A 124 -8.71 -32.64 13.98
CA GLY A 124 -8.10 -33.85 13.41
C GLY A 124 -7.68 -33.75 11.94
N LYS A 125 -7.86 -32.59 11.27
CA LYS A 125 -7.44 -32.37 9.88
C LYS A 125 -6.58 -31.13 9.69
N SER A 126 -6.98 -30.00 10.28
CA SER A 126 -6.22 -28.75 10.15
C SER A 126 -4.88 -28.85 10.89
N PRO A 127 -3.76 -28.45 10.26
CA PRO A 127 -2.46 -28.43 10.92
C PRO A 127 -2.42 -27.33 12.00
N ILE A 128 -1.74 -27.62 13.10
CA ILE A 128 -1.45 -26.65 14.17
C ILE A 128 0.05 -26.38 14.14
N ASN A 129 0.43 -25.30 13.47
CA ASN A 129 1.83 -24.89 13.36
C ASN A 129 2.29 -24.19 14.64
N TYR A 130 3.54 -24.38 15.04
CA TYR A 130 4.11 -23.70 16.22
C TYR A 130 4.27 -22.18 16.03
N ALA A 131 4.38 -21.73 14.77
CA ALA A 131 4.48 -20.33 14.39
C ALA A 131 3.96 -20.13 12.95
N GLY A 132 3.64 -18.89 12.62
CA GLY A 132 3.18 -18.51 11.27
C GLY A 132 2.95 -17.01 11.14
N ARG A 133 2.85 -16.57 9.89
CA ARG A 133 2.45 -15.19 9.56
C ARG A 133 0.94 -15.04 9.72
N VAL A 134 0.53 -13.97 10.40
CA VAL A 134 -0.88 -13.55 10.49
C VAL A 134 -0.96 -12.20 9.79
N TYR A 135 -1.78 -12.13 8.76
CA TYR A 135 -1.91 -10.95 7.92
C TYR A 135 -3.31 -10.92 7.29
N ASP A 136 -3.77 -9.72 6.97
CA ASP A 136 -5.01 -9.44 6.25
C ASP A 136 -4.71 -8.77 4.89
N GLU A 137 -5.75 -8.26 4.23
CA GLU A 137 -5.59 -7.56 2.96
C GLU A 137 -4.68 -6.33 3.06
N LYS A 138 -4.55 -5.71 4.25
CA LYS A 138 -3.80 -4.47 4.45
C LYS A 138 -2.31 -4.68 4.23
N GLU A 139 -1.74 -5.81 4.65
CA GLU A 139 -0.33 -6.11 4.40
C GLU A 139 -0.06 -6.23 2.88
N ILE A 140 -0.94 -6.88 2.13
CA ILE A 140 -0.80 -7.00 0.67
C ILE A 140 -1.02 -5.64 0.01
N GLN A 141 -2.01 -4.86 0.47
CA GLN A 141 -2.27 -3.52 -0.04
C GLN A 141 -1.06 -2.61 0.18
N ALA A 142 -0.42 -2.64 1.35
CA ALA A 142 0.79 -1.87 1.63
C ALA A 142 1.96 -2.28 0.72
N ALA A 143 2.14 -3.59 0.48
CA ALA A 143 3.17 -4.10 -0.44
C ALA A 143 2.94 -3.66 -1.90
N VAL A 144 1.68 -3.69 -2.35
CA VAL A 144 1.31 -3.18 -3.68
C VAL A 144 1.50 -1.67 -3.74
N GLU A 145 1.09 -0.93 -2.71
CA GLU A 145 1.24 0.52 -2.67
C GLU A 145 2.71 0.96 -2.73
N ALA A 146 3.60 0.26 -2.04
CA ALA A 146 5.05 0.46 -2.14
C ALA A 146 5.58 0.12 -3.54
N SER A 147 5.05 -0.93 -4.16
CA SER A 147 5.41 -1.32 -5.52
C SER A 147 4.98 -0.29 -6.56
N LEU A 148 3.80 0.35 -6.37
CA LEU A 148 3.29 1.43 -7.22
C LEU A 148 4.12 2.70 -7.12
N ASP A 149 4.76 2.96 -5.97
CA ASP A 149 5.74 4.06 -5.86
C ASP A 149 7.03 3.77 -6.63
N PHE A 150 7.36 2.49 -6.78
CA PHE A 150 8.60 1.99 -7.38
C PHE A 150 9.88 2.61 -6.78
N TRP A 151 9.78 3.12 -5.55
CA TRP A 151 10.92 3.53 -4.74
C TRP A 151 11.39 2.33 -3.93
N LEU A 152 12.38 1.61 -4.48
CA LEU A 152 12.74 0.26 -4.03
C LEU A 152 13.63 0.23 -2.78
N THR A 153 14.17 1.38 -2.37
CA THR A 153 15.02 1.53 -1.18
C THR A 153 14.23 2.16 -0.03
N GLU A 154 14.90 2.46 1.09
CA GLU A 154 14.26 3.13 2.22
C GLU A 154 13.53 4.41 1.78
N GLY A 155 12.25 4.51 2.14
CA GLY A 155 11.36 5.58 1.68
C GLY A 155 10.25 5.89 2.67
N ARG A 156 9.10 6.36 2.16
CA ARG A 156 8.00 6.84 3.01
C ARG A 156 7.48 5.79 3.99
N PHE A 157 7.35 4.54 3.56
CA PHE A 157 6.85 3.45 4.41
C PHE A 157 7.81 3.13 5.55
N THR A 158 9.12 3.05 5.28
CA THR A 158 10.11 2.82 6.35
C THR A 158 10.15 3.97 7.34
N ARG A 159 10.12 5.23 6.87
CA ARG A 159 10.10 6.40 7.76
C ARG A 159 8.87 6.43 8.65
N GLN A 160 7.70 6.14 8.08
CA GLN A 160 6.45 6.04 8.82
C GLN A 160 6.55 4.92 9.87
N PHE A 161 6.98 3.72 9.46
CA PHE A 161 7.11 2.57 10.35
C PHE A 161 8.10 2.84 11.51
N GLN A 162 9.24 3.47 11.25
CA GLN A 162 10.21 3.86 12.29
C GLN A 162 9.59 4.82 13.31
N THR A 163 8.85 5.81 12.83
CA THR A 163 8.19 6.81 13.68
C THR A 163 7.13 6.16 14.57
N GLU A 164 6.28 5.32 13.98
CA GLU A 164 5.21 4.63 14.70
C GLU A 164 5.77 3.58 15.67
N LEU A 165 6.79 2.81 15.26
CA LEU A 165 7.44 1.82 16.11
C LEU A 165 8.13 2.48 17.31
N ALA A 166 8.85 3.58 17.10
CA ALA A 166 9.50 4.32 18.19
C ALA A 166 8.48 4.80 19.22
N ALA A 167 7.34 5.32 18.75
CA ALA A 167 6.23 5.74 19.62
C ALA A 167 5.59 4.57 20.38
N ILE A 168 5.40 3.42 19.74
CA ILE A 168 4.83 2.21 20.38
C ILE A 168 5.74 1.67 21.48
N ILE A 169 7.05 1.63 21.24
CA ILE A 169 8.03 1.09 22.18
C ILE A 169 8.38 2.10 23.29
N GLY A 170 8.20 3.40 23.04
CA GLY A 170 8.53 4.47 23.98
C GLY A 170 10.00 4.89 23.93
N VAL A 171 10.61 4.88 22.74
CA VAL A 171 11.99 5.34 22.50
C VAL A 171 12.01 6.52 21.54
N GLU A 172 13.08 7.31 21.57
CA GLU A 172 13.23 8.47 20.68
C GLU A 172 13.53 8.08 19.23
N HIS A 173 14.28 6.99 19.03
CA HIS A 173 14.75 6.56 17.72
C HIS A 173 14.53 5.06 17.50
N ALA A 174 14.06 4.71 16.30
CA ALA A 174 14.06 3.34 15.79
C ALA A 174 14.67 3.33 14.39
N LEU A 175 15.55 2.37 14.12
CA LEU A 175 16.20 2.18 12.83
C LEU A 175 15.84 0.80 12.28
N MET A 176 15.35 0.78 11.05
CA MET A 176 15.01 -0.47 10.36
C MET A 176 16.24 -1.08 9.72
N VAL A 177 16.36 -2.39 9.88
CA VAL A 177 17.44 -3.21 9.33
C VAL A 177 16.84 -4.47 8.72
N ASN A 178 17.62 -5.18 7.90
CA ASN A 178 17.11 -6.31 7.12
C ASN A 178 16.82 -7.59 7.94
N SER A 179 17.21 -7.66 9.22
CA SER A 179 16.88 -8.78 10.11
C SER A 179 17.14 -8.45 11.58
N GLY A 180 16.57 -9.23 12.51
CA GLY A 180 16.90 -9.15 13.93
C GLY A 180 18.38 -9.45 14.23
N SER A 181 19.00 -10.36 13.47
CA SER A 181 20.44 -10.65 13.59
C SER A 181 21.30 -9.44 13.23
N SER A 182 20.93 -8.70 12.19
CA SER A 182 21.61 -7.45 11.81
C SER A 182 21.40 -6.36 12.85
N ALA A 183 20.24 -6.34 13.51
CA ALA A 183 19.98 -5.42 14.62
C ALA A 183 20.95 -5.68 15.77
N ASN A 184 21.12 -6.94 16.18
CA ASN A 184 22.11 -7.31 17.20
C ASN A 184 23.54 -6.96 16.78
N LEU A 185 23.89 -7.22 15.52
CA LEU A 185 25.21 -6.87 14.98
C LEU A 185 25.48 -5.37 15.10
N LEU A 186 24.57 -4.54 14.60
CA LEU A 186 24.73 -3.09 14.62
C LEU A 186 24.70 -2.53 16.04
N ALA A 187 23.89 -3.10 16.94
CA ALA A 187 23.84 -2.70 18.34
C ALA A 187 25.21 -2.89 19.02
N VAL A 188 25.83 -4.06 18.88
CA VAL A 188 27.16 -4.34 19.48
C VAL A 188 28.26 -3.56 18.77
N SER A 189 28.27 -3.56 17.42
CA SER A 189 29.29 -2.84 16.65
C SER A 189 29.25 -1.34 16.89
N ALA A 190 28.09 -0.72 17.12
CA ALA A 190 28.00 0.71 17.46
C ALA A 190 28.75 1.05 18.75
N LEU A 191 28.81 0.14 19.72
CA LEU A 191 29.56 0.31 20.97
C LEU A 191 31.08 0.26 20.80
N THR A 192 31.59 -0.14 19.62
CA THR A 192 33.02 -0.08 19.27
C THR A 192 33.45 1.26 18.67
N SER A 193 32.49 2.16 18.43
CA SER A 193 32.73 3.43 17.75
C SER A 193 33.76 4.30 18.48
N HIS A 194 34.70 4.88 17.73
CA HIS A 194 35.67 5.84 18.26
C HIS A 194 35.02 7.09 18.88
N LEU A 195 33.79 7.42 18.48
CA LEU A 195 33.02 8.53 19.03
C LEU A 195 32.66 8.34 20.53
N LEU A 196 32.75 7.10 21.04
CA LEU A 196 32.52 6.79 22.45
C LEU A 196 33.77 6.98 23.32
N GLY A 197 34.91 7.37 22.73
CA GLY A 197 36.16 7.64 23.44
C GLY A 197 36.64 6.42 24.23
N ASP A 198 36.99 6.63 25.49
CA ASP A 198 37.51 5.58 26.38
C ASP A 198 36.47 4.51 26.75
N ARG A 199 35.17 4.80 26.58
CA ARG A 199 34.08 3.87 26.90
C ARG A 199 33.75 2.89 25.77
N ARG A 200 34.40 3.00 24.62
CA ARG A 200 34.15 2.09 23.50
C ARG A 200 34.65 0.69 23.84
N LEU A 201 33.93 -0.33 23.37
CA LEU A 201 34.41 -1.72 23.42
C LEU A 201 35.59 -1.91 22.45
N LYS A 202 36.59 -2.67 22.88
CA LYS A 202 37.80 -3.02 22.13
C LYS A 202 37.95 -4.54 22.06
N PRO A 203 38.62 -5.08 21.03
CA PRO A 203 38.91 -6.51 20.98
C PRO A 203 39.60 -6.99 22.26
N GLY A 204 39.11 -8.12 22.80
CA GLY A 204 39.51 -8.67 24.09
C GLY A 204 38.63 -8.26 25.27
N ASP A 205 37.82 -7.21 25.17
CA ASP A 205 36.87 -6.84 26.22
C ASP A 205 35.74 -7.89 26.34
N GLU A 206 35.21 -8.05 27.56
CA GLU A 206 34.23 -9.08 27.90
C GLU A 206 32.78 -8.59 27.79
N VAL A 207 31.87 -9.45 27.33
CA VAL A 207 30.42 -9.17 27.28
C VAL A 207 29.65 -10.34 27.90
N ILE A 208 29.14 -10.13 29.11
CA ILE A 208 28.38 -11.15 29.83
C ILE A 208 27.09 -11.50 29.06
N THR A 209 26.86 -12.80 28.86
CA THR A 209 25.65 -13.34 28.22
C THR A 209 25.27 -14.71 28.81
N VAL A 210 24.25 -15.37 28.25
CA VAL A 210 23.79 -16.70 28.69
C VAL A 210 23.96 -17.75 27.59
N ALA A 211 24.31 -18.98 27.97
CA ALA A 211 24.51 -20.08 27.03
C ALA A 211 23.21 -20.60 26.38
N ALA A 212 22.07 -20.47 27.08
CA ALA A 212 20.76 -20.90 26.58
C ALA A 212 20.07 -19.75 25.82
N GLY A 213 20.43 -19.56 24.55
CA GLY A 213 19.90 -18.48 23.72
C GLY A 213 19.88 -18.79 22.23
N PHE A 214 19.73 -17.74 21.41
CA PHE A 214 19.78 -17.83 19.95
C PHE A 214 21.16 -17.38 19.44
N PRO A 215 21.78 -18.06 18.45
CA PRO A 215 23.19 -17.86 18.07
C PRO A 215 23.54 -16.42 17.72
N THR A 216 22.63 -15.67 17.07
CA THR A 216 22.90 -14.28 16.67
C THR A 216 22.80 -13.27 17.80
N THR A 217 22.58 -13.72 19.04
CA THR A 217 22.83 -12.94 20.26
C THR A 217 24.33 -12.96 20.63
N LEU A 218 25.00 -14.09 20.38
CA LEU A 218 26.42 -14.32 20.69
C LEU A 218 27.33 -13.86 19.55
N ASN A 219 26.95 -14.14 18.29
CA ASN A 219 27.83 -13.94 17.14
C ASN A 219 28.38 -12.50 17.02
N PRO A 220 27.59 -11.42 17.23
CA PRO A 220 28.13 -10.06 17.18
C PRO A 220 29.27 -9.79 18.16
N ILE A 221 29.25 -10.42 19.35
CA ILE A 221 30.30 -10.28 20.36
C ILE A 221 31.61 -10.79 19.76
N ILE A 222 31.60 -12.03 19.26
CA ILE A 222 32.77 -12.69 18.65
C ILE A 222 33.22 -11.95 17.38
N GLN A 223 32.27 -11.52 16.53
CA GLN A 223 32.56 -10.82 15.27
C GLN A 223 33.26 -9.47 15.47
N ASN A 224 33.05 -8.81 16.61
CA ASN A 224 33.75 -7.59 16.99
C ASN A 224 35.02 -7.86 17.82
N GLY A 225 35.45 -9.12 17.94
CA GLY A 225 36.66 -9.52 18.67
C GLY A 225 36.52 -9.48 20.19
N LEU A 226 35.29 -9.43 20.71
CA LEU A 226 34.98 -9.42 22.14
C LEU A 226 34.88 -10.86 22.68
N VAL A 227 34.95 -11.01 23.99
CA VAL A 227 34.89 -12.31 24.69
C VAL A 227 33.53 -12.46 25.40
N PRO A 228 32.67 -13.40 24.98
CA PRO A 228 31.38 -13.64 25.63
C PRO A 228 31.46 -14.44 26.93
#